data_AF-A0A7C5SQJ9-F1
#
_entry.id   AF-A0A7C5SQJ9-F1
#
_cell.length_a   1.000
_cell.length_b   1.000
_cell.length_c   1.000
_cell.angle_alpha   90.00
_cell.angle_beta   90.00
_cell.angle_gamma   90.00
#
_symmetry.space_group_name_H-M   'P 1'
#
loop_
_entity.id
_entity.type
_entity.pdbx_description
1 polymer ?
#
loop_
_entity_poly.entity_id
_entity_poly.type
_entity_poly.pdbx_seq_one_letter_code
_entity_poly.pdbx_strand_id
1 'polypeptide(L)'
;MKKSYMIIIAFCLPIVLLAAGGHDGGRYFEMTGRHTDFWARVFNFTIFASLLYYLTANIIRNFFKNRKEQIAKQLDEIEKRLQEATAVQKEAEKKLNESEKKAKEIIADAKKEAIILSDKVMQDNLQELAYLEKQFEEKSDLEARKSAKETINEVLGDNIGSDDILVDEKKVISILNKKVA
;
A
#
# COMPACT_ATOMS: atom_id res chain seq x y z
N MET A 1 -7.73 37.08 30.95
CA MET A 1 -6.91 38.23 31.40
C MET A 1 -7.67 39.19 32.32
N LYS A 2 -8.80 39.77 31.90
CA LYS A 2 -9.58 40.74 32.70
C LYS A 2 -9.95 40.29 34.13
N LYS A 3 -10.34 39.01 34.33
CA LYS A 3 -10.70 38.46 35.66
C LYS A 3 -9.51 38.30 36.62
N SER A 4 -8.32 37.95 36.13
CA SER A 4 -7.11 37.86 36.98
C SER A 4 -6.64 39.24 37.45
N TYR A 5 -6.67 40.24 36.57
CA TYR A 5 -6.40 41.63 36.98
C TYR A 5 -7.44 42.14 37.98
N MET A 6 -8.71 41.76 37.84
CA MET A 6 -9.76 42.12 38.80
C MET A 6 -9.51 41.52 40.19
N ILE A 7 -9.02 40.28 40.28
CA ILE A 7 -8.68 39.63 41.56
C ILE A 7 -7.44 40.30 42.19
N ILE A 8 -6.43 40.62 41.39
CA ILE A 8 -5.22 41.32 41.87
C ILE A 8 -5.57 42.74 42.35
N ILE A 9 -6.41 43.46 41.61
CA ILE A 9 -6.91 44.80 41.99
C ILE A 9 -7.74 44.72 43.28
N ALA A 10 -8.62 43.72 43.41
CA ALA A 10 -9.43 43.52 44.62
C ALA A 10 -8.59 43.23 45.88
N PHE A 11 -7.42 42.57 45.72
CA PHE A 11 -6.50 42.30 46.82
C PHE A 11 -5.59 43.51 47.16
N CYS A 12 -5.19 44.30 46.16
CA CYS A 12 -4.34 45.48 46.38
C CYS A 12 -5.11 46.71 46.89
N LEU A 13 -6.36 46.92 46.47
CA LEU A 13 -7.18 48.07 46.87
C LEU A 13 -7.27 48.28 48.40
N PRO A 14 -7.58 47.25 49.21
CA PRO A 14 -7.72 47.43 50.65
C PRO A 14 -6.35 47.67 51.33
N ILE A 15 -5.26 47.16 50.76
CA ILE A 15 -3.89 47.41 51.25
C ILE A 15 -3.48 48.87 50.99
N VAL A 16 -3.78 49.38 49.80
CA VAL A 16 -3.53 50.78 49.44
C VAL A 16 -4.39 51.73 50.27
N LEU A 17 -5.67 51.40 50.52
CA LEU A 17 -6.55 52.17 51.40
C LEU A 17 -6.09 52.19 52.86
N LEU A 18 -5.56 51.07 53.37
CA LEU A 18 -4.96 51.00 54.71
C LEU A 18 -3.74 51.93 54.83
N ALA A 19 -2.90 51.98 53.80
CA ALA A 19 -1.66 52.78 53.75
C ALA A 19 -1.88 54.26 53.41
N ALA A 20 -2.89 54.60 52.61
CA ALA A 20 -3.14 55.96 52.12
C ALA A 20 -4.03 56.81 53.04
N GLY A 21 -4.74 56.21 54.00
CA GLY A 21 -5.74 56.90 54.83
C GLY A 21 -5.16 57.73 56.00
N GLY A 22 -4.21 58.63 55.71
CA GLY A 22 -3.53 59.48 56.69
C GLY A 22 -4.05 60.92 56.79
N HIS A 23 -5.28 61.25 56.37
CA HIS A 23 -5.70 62.67 56.29
C HIS A 23 -7.08 63.08 56.85
N ASP A 24 -7.97 62.17 57.24
CA ASP A 24 -9.29 62.57 57.78
C ASP A 24 -9.50 62.11 59.23
N GLY A 25 -8.79 62.75 60.16
CA GLY A 25 -8.98 62.53 61.61
C GLY A 25 -10.28 63.12 62.18
N GLY A 26 -11.01 63.95 61.42
CA GLY A 26 -12.20 64.66 61.91
C GLY A 26 -13.43 63.77 62.08
N ARG A 27 -13.74 62.93 61.08
CA ARG A 27 -14.97 62.10 61.05
C ARG A 27 -14.97 61.00 62.11
N TYR A 28 -13.80 60.45 62.43
CA TYR A 28 -13.66 59.36 63.42
C TYR A 28 -13.75 59.89 64.85
N PHE A 29 -13.20 61.08 65.12
CA PHE A 29 -13.31 61.75 66.41
C PHE A 29 -14.77 62.14 66.72
N GLU A 30 -15.53 62.63 65.75
CA GLU A 30 -16.95 62.98 65.90
C GLU A 30 -17.85 61.78 66.23
N MET A 31 -17.55 60.58 65.70
CA MET A 31 -18.36 59.38 65.91
C MET A 31 -17.96 58.55 67.14
N THR A 32 -16.69 58.60 67.56
CA THR A 32 -16.15 57.67 68.58
C THR A 32 -15.45 58.36 69.75
N GLY A 33 -15.21 59.67 69.68
CA GLY A 33 -14.48 60.43 70.70
C GLY A 33 -12.98 60.11 70.79
N ARG A 34 -12.42 59.35 69.84
CA ARG A 34 -11.01 58.92 69.83
C ARG A 34 -10.26 59.55 68.65
N HIS A 35 -9.02 59.97 68.88
CA HIS A 35 -8.18 60.62 67.86
C HIS A 35 -7.57 59.67 66.82
N THR A 36 -7.62 58.35 67.03
CA THR A 36 -6.94 57.37 66.15
C THR A 36 -7.88 56.27 65.65
N ASP A 37 -7.97 56.13 64.32
CA ASP A 37 -8.76 55.12 63.58
C ASP A 37 -7.95 53.84 63.24
N PHE A 38 -6.70 53.75 63.72
CA PHE A 38 -5.80 52.67 63.30
C PHE A 38 -6.35 51.25 63.59
N TRP A 39 -6.81 51.02 64.82
CA TRP A 39 -7.30 49.69 65.24
C TRP A 39 -8.63 49.30 64.59
N ALA A 40 -9.56 50.24 64.42
CA ALA A 40 -10.83 49.98 63.75
C ALA A 40 -10.63 49.66 62.26
N ARG A 41 -9.69 50.36 61.60
CA ARG A 41 -9.33 50.09 60.21
C ARG A 41 -8.65 48.74 60.02
N VAL A 42 -7.74 48.35 60.91
CA VAL A 42 -7.11 47.02 60.89
C VAL A 42 -8.16 45.94 61.06
N PHE A 43 -9.08 46.08 62.01
CA PHE A 43 -10.17 45.14 62.21
C PHE A 43 -11.08 45.01 60.98
N ASN A 44 -11.49 46.13 60.38
CA ASN A 44 -12.29 46.15 59.15
C ASN A 44 -11.54 45.54 57.95
N PHE A 45 -10.24 45.82 57.81
CA PHE A 45 -9.39 45.21 56.78
C PHE A 45 -9.28 43.70 56.97
N THR A 46 -9.09 43.21 58.20
CA THR A 46 -9.02 41.79 58.50
C THR A 46 -10.32 41.08 58.13
N ILE A 47 -11.48 41.62 58.51
CA ILE A 47 -12.79 41.05 58.14
C ILE A 47 -12.95 41.00 56.63
N PHE A 48 -12.62 42.10 55.93
CA PHE A 48 -12.73 42.18 54.48
C PHE A 48 -11.77 41.21 53.78
N ALA A 49 -10.52 41.10 54.23
CA ALA A 49 -9.53 40.19 53.69
C ALA A 49 -9.91 38.72 53.92
N SER A 50 -10.46 38.38 55.09
CA SER A 50 -10.98 37.04 55.38
C SER A 50 -12.16 36.67 54.47
N LEU A 51 -13.10 37.59 54.25
CA LEU A 51 -14.24 37.37 53.35
C LEU A 51 -13.78 37.23 51.89
N LEU A 52 -12.85 38.09 51.45
CA LEU A 52 -12.28 38.04 50.11
C LEU A 52 -11.52 36.72 49.87
N TYR A 53 -10.74 36.27 50.85
CA TYR A 53 -10.06 34.97 50.81
C TYR A 53 -11.05 33.83 50.64
N TYR A 54 -12.13 33.80 51.43
CA TYR A 54 -13.15 32.75 51.34
C TYR A 54 -13.78 32.65 49.95
N LEU A 55 -14.10 33.78 49.31
CA LEU A 55 -14.70 33.80 47.98
C LEU A 55 -13.71 33.46 46.85
N THR A 56 -12.46 33.93 46.95
CA THR A 56 -11.49 33.84 45.84
C THR A 56 -10.58 32.62 45.91
N ALA A 57 -10.35 32.03 47.09
CA ALA A 57 -9.45 30.87 47.25
C ALA A 57 -9.86 29.69 46.35
N ASN A 58 -11.15 29.39 46.27
CA ASN A 58 -11.66 28.30 45.44
C ASN A 58 -11.47 28.58 43.93
N ILE A 59 -11.74 29.81 43.49
CA ILE A 59 -11.59 30.20 42.07
C ILE A 59 -10.12 30.12 41.64
N ILE A 60 -9.21 30.64 42.46
CA ILE A 60 -7.78 30.65 42.19
C ILE A 60 -7.25 29.21 42.16
N ARG A 61 -7.60 28.39 43.16
CA ARG A 61 -7.19 26.98 43.23
C ARG A 61 -7.69 26.19 42.02
N ASN A 62 -8.95 26.37 41.64
CA ASN A 62 -9.52 25.70 40.47
C ASN A 62 -8.87 26.15 39.16
N PHE A 63 -8.53 27.44 39.02
CA PHE A 63 -7.84 27.96 37.84
C PHE A 63 -6.48 27.29 37.63
N PHE A 64 -5.65 27.21 38.67
CA PHE A 64 -4.34 26.56 38.57
C PHE A 64 -4.46 25.05 38.37
N LYS A 65 -5.44 24.39 39.01
CA LYS A 65 -5.71 22.97 38.80
C LYS A 65 -6.11 22.68 37.36
N ASN A 66 -7.07 23.43 36.81
CA ASN A 66 -7.50 23.30 35.42
C ASN A 66 -6.36 23.53 34.43
N ARG A 67 -5.50 24.53 34.67
CA ARG A 67 -4.33 24.79 33.81
C ARG A 67 -3.35 23.61 33.82
N LYS A 68 -3.07 23.05 35.00
CA LYS A 68 -2.20 21.86 35.13
C LYS A 68 -2.80 20.66 34.42
N GLU A 69 -4.09 20.39 34.62
CA GLU A 69 -4.79 19.28 33.96
C GLU A 69 -4.84 19.44 32.44
N GLN A 70 -5.06 20.66 31.94
CA GLN A 70 -5.02 20.93 30.50
C GLN A 70 -3.63 20.65 29.90
N ILE A 71 -2.56 21.12 30.56
CA ILE A 71 -1.19 20.89 30.10
C ILE A 71 -0.85 19.39 30.15
N ALA A 72 -1.24 18.69 31.22
CA ALA A 72 -1.03 17.25 31.34
C ALA A 72 -1.75 16.49 30.22
N LYS A 73 -3.00 16.85 29.91
CA LYS A 73 -3.75 16.26 28.78
C LYS A 73 -3.09 16.54 27.44
N GLN A 74 -2.61 17.76 27.20
CA GLN A 74 -1.91 18.09 25.96
C GLN A 74 -0.61 17.31 25.81
N LEU A 75 0.14 17.11 26.89
CA LEU A 75 1.36 16.29 26.88
C LEU A 75 1.04 14.81 26.59
N ASP A 76 0.05 14.23 27.26
CA ASP A 76 -0.40 12.86 27.01
C ASP A 76 -0.88 12.66 25.56
N GLU A 77 -1.60 13.63 25.01
CA GLU A 77 -2.04 13.60 23.61
C GLU A 77 -0.86 13.69 22.63
N ILE A 78 0.14 14.55 22.91
CA ILE A 78 1.35 14.64 22.09
C ILE A 78 2.15 13.34 22.14
N GLU A 79 2.30 12.75 23.33
CA GLU A 79 3.02 11.50 23.51
C GLU A 79 2.33 10.35 22.76
N LYS A 80 0.99 10.25 22.85
CA LYS A 80 0.21 9.29 22.06
C LYS A 80 0.39 9.48 20.56
N ARG A 81 0.28 10.72 20.07
CA ARG A 81 0.48 11.03 18.64
C ARG A 81 1.88 10.68 18.17
N LEU A 82 2.90 10.90 19.01
CA LEU A 82 4.28 10.54 18.70
C LEU A 82 4.47 9.02 18.66
N GLN A 83 3.88 8.29 19.62
CA GLN A 83 3.90 6.82 19.63
C GLN A 83 3.19 6.25 18.40
N GLU A 84 2.00 6.76 18.06
CA GLU A 84 1.23 6.37 16.87
C GLU A 84 2.03 6.65 15.59
N ALA A 85 2.60 7.86 15.44
CA ALA A 85 3.40 8.20 14.27
C ALA A 85 4.64 7.31 14.13
N THR A 86 5.32 7.00 15.24
CA THR A 86 6.49 6.11 15.24
C THR A 86 6.08 4.67 14.89
N ALA A 87 4.93 4.20 15.38
CA ALA A 87 4.41 2.88 15.05
C ALA A 87 4.06 2.77 13.56
N VAL A 88 3.35 3.77 13.02
CA VAL A 88 3.01 3.86 11.58
C VAL A 88 4.27 3.92 10.73
N GLN A 89 5.28 4.69 11.13
CA GLN A 89 6.56 4.76 10.43
C GLN A 89 7.25 3.39 10.37
N LYS A 90 7.35 2.69 11.50
CA LYS A 90 7.94 1.34 11.57
C LYS A 90 7.16 0.33 10.73
N GLU A 91 5.83 0.38 10.74
CA GLU A 91 5.00 -0.49 9.93
C GLU A 91 5.19 -0.22 8.43
N ALA A 92 5.25 1.05 8.03
CA ALA A 92 5.50 1.45 6.65
C ALA A 92 6.89 1.01 6.17
N GLU A 93 7.93 1.17 6.99
CA GLU A 93 9.29 0.71 6.68
C GLU A 93 9.36 -0.81 6.55
N LYS A 94 8.67 -1.54 7.44
CA LYS A 94 8.57 -3.00 7.36
C LYS A 94 7.88 -3.43 6.06
N LYS A 95 6.75 -2.81 5.71
CA LYS A 95 6.03 -3.08 4.45
C LYS A 95 6.88 -2.77 3.23
N LEU A 96 7.62 -1.67 3.24
CA LEU A 96 8.52 -1.29 2.14
C LEU A 96 9.59 -2.38 1.94
N ASN A 97 10.26 -2.80 3.01
CA ASN A 97 11.29 -3.84 2.94
C ASN A 97 10.72 -5.20 2.50
N GLU A 98 9.54 -5.59 2.99
CA GLU A 98 8.85 -6.79 2.53
C GLU A 98 8.49 -6.72 1.03
N SER A 99 7.97 -5.58 0.57
CA SER A 99 7.66 -5.35 -0.84
C SER A 99 8.91 -5.38 -1.73
N GLU A 100 10.02 -4.79 -1.30
CA GLU A 100 11.29 -4.85 -2.02
C GLU A 100 11.85 -6.28 -2.12
N LYS A 101 11.76 -7.06 -1.03
CA LYS A 101 12.15 -8.47 -1.05
C LYS A 101 11.29 -9.28 -2.01
N LYS A 102 9.96 -9.13 -1.93
CA LYS A 102 9.03 -9.79 -2.85
C LYS A 102 9.28 -9.41 -4.30
N ALA A 103 9.56 -8.14 -4.58
CA ALA A 103 9.88 -7.70 -5.94
C ALA A 103 11.17 -8.36 -6.47
N LYS A 104 12.21 -8.46 -5.64
CA LYS A 104 13.45 -9.16 -5.98
C LYS A 104 13.22 -10.67 -6.22
N GLU A 105 12.39 -11.30 -5.39
CA GLU A 105 11.99 -12.70 -5.55
C GLU A 105 11.23 -12.90 -6.87
N ILE A 106 10.21 -12.08 -7.15
CA ILE A 106 9.44 -12.12 -8.41
C ILE A 106 10.36 -11.98 -9.63
N ILE A 107 11.31 -11.05 -9.61
CA ILE A 107 12.26 -10.87 -10.72
C ILE A 107 13.17 -12.10 -10.86
N ALA A 108 13.63 -12.67 -9.76
CA ALA A 108 14.48 -13.86 -9.79
C ALA A 108 13.73 -15.09 -10.31
N ASP A 109 12.48 -15.27 -9.88
CA ASP A 109 11.64 -16.39 -10.31
C ASP A 109 11.21 -16.24 -11.76
N ALA A 110 10.78 -15.04 -12.18
CA ALA A 110 10.47 -14.76 -13.58
C ALA A 110 11.67 -15.02 -14.52
N LYS A 111 12.89 -14.72 -14.08
CA LYS A 111 14.11 -15.06 -14.85
C LYS A 111 14.32 -16.57 -14.97
N LYS A 112 14.13 -17.32 -13.88
CA LYS A 112 14.24 -18.79 -13.90
C LYS A 112 13.16 -19.40 -14.79
N GLU A 113 11.92 -18.94 -14.65
CA GLU A 113 10.79 -19.38 -15.47
C GLU A 113 11.01 -19.07 -16.95
N ALA A 114 11.54 -17.88 -17.28
CA ALA A 114 11.86 -17.53 -18.66
C ALA A 114 12.91 -18.47 -19.28
N ILE A 115 13.94 -18.85 -18.53
CA ILE A 115 14.95 -19.81 -18.99
C ILE A 115 14.32 -21.18 -19.21
N ILE A 116 13.59 -21.70 -18.22
CA ILE A 116 12.92 -23.00 -18.31
C ILE A 116 11.93 -23.05 -19.48
N LEU A 117 11.16 -21.97 -19.67
CA LEU A 117 10.21 -21.87 -20.77
C LEU A 117 10.93 -21.80 -22.12
N SER A 118 12.00 -21.02 -22.23
CA SER A 118 12.82 -20.94 -23.44
C SER A 118 13.40 -22.31 -23.80
N ASP A 119 13.98 -23.02 -22.84
CA ASP A 119 14.55 -24.35 -23.05
C ASP A 119 13.48 -25.35 -23.48
N LYS A 120 12.29 -25.29 -22.85
CA LYS A 120 11.15 -26.13 -23.22
C LYS A 120 10.67 -25.86 -24.63
N VAL A 121 10.49 -24.58 -25.00
CA VAL A 121 10.09 -24.19 -26.35
C VAL A 121 11.14 -24.61 -27.37
N MET A 122 12.44 -24.50 -27.07
CA MET A 122 13.49 -25.00 -27.97
C MET A 122 13.42 -26.52 -28.13
N GLN A 123 13.21 -27.28 -27.05
CA GLN A 123 13.06 -28.74 -27.14
C GLN A 123 11.83 -29.14 -27.95
N ASP A 124 10.69 -28.50 -27.69
CA ASP A 124 9.43 -28.75 -28.42
C ASP A 124 9.61 -28.42 -29.90
N ASN A 125 10.24 -27.29 -30.24
CA ASN A 125 10.54 -26.92 -31.63
C ASN A 125 11.46 -27.94 -32.32
N LEU A 126 12.48 -28.45 -31.62
CA LEU A 126 13.38 -29.48 -32.18
C LEU A 126 12.64 -30.79 -32.43
N GLN A 127 11.73 -31.19 -31.53
CA GLN A 127 10.88 -32.36 -31.74
C GLN A 127 9.92 -32.15 -32.91
N GLU A 128 9.32 -30.97 -33.02
CA GLU A 128 8.41 -30.63 -34.11
C GLU A 128 9.12 -30.59 -35.46
N LEU A 129 10.34 -30.02 -35.53
CA LEU A 129 11.18 -30.06 -36.73
C LEU A 129 11.52 -31.49 -37.14
N ALA A 130 11.95 -32.34 -36.20
CA ALA A 130 12.24 -33.74 -36.49
C ALA A 130 11.01 -34.52 -36.96
N TYR A 131 9.83 -34.19 -36.43
CA TYR A 131 8.56 -34.75 -36.88
C TYR A 131 8.20 -34.27 -38.29
N LEU A 132 8.39 -32.97 -38.57
CA LEU A 132 8.13 -32.38 -39.88
C LEU A 132 9.05 -32.96 -40.96
N GLU A 133 10.32 -33.18 -40.62
CA GLU A 133 11.31 -33.80 -41.52
C GLU A 133 10.90 -35.24 -41.87
N LYS A 134 10.52 -36.05 -40.89
CA LYS A 134 9.96 -37.40 -41.13
C LYS A 134 8.72 -37.37 -42.01
N GLN A 135 7.77 -36.47 -41.73
CA GLN A 135 6.58 -36.33 -42.55
C GLN A 135 6.92 -35.91 -43.99
N PHE A 136 7.91 -35.05 -44.17
CA PHE A 136 8.37 -34.60 -45.47
C PHE A 136 9.02 -35.75 -46.25
N GLU A 137 9.89 -36.54 -45.62
CA GLU A 137 10.48 -37.74 -46.21
C GLU A 137 9.39 -38.74 -46.65
N GLU A 138 8.43 -39.04 -45.78
CA GLU A 138 7.31 -39.94 -46.10
C GLU A 138 6.46 -39.45 -47.28
N LYS A 139 6.18 -38.14 -47.35
CA LYS A 139 5.45 -37.54 -48.48
C LYS A 139 6.26 -37.55 -49.76
N SER A 140 7.54 -37.21 -49.69
CA SER A 140 8.47 -37.22 -50.83
C SER A 140 8.56 -38.62 -51.43
N ASP A 141 8.72 -39.65 -50.60
CA ASP A 141 8.73 -41.05 -51.03
C ASP A 141 7.41 -41.47 -51.68
N LEU A 142 6.27 -41.04 -51.12
CA LEU A 142 4.95 -41.34 -51.67
C LEU A 142 4.74 -40.67 -53.02
N GLU A 143 5.11 -39.40 -53.17
CA GLU A 143 5.07 -38.67 -54.44
C GLU A 143 6.01 -39.26 -55.48
N ALA A 144 7.24 -39.62 -55.11
CA ALA A 144 8.19 -40.28 -56.00
C ALA A 144 7.63 -41.61 -56.53
N ARG A 145 7.02 -42.43 -55.65
CA ARG A 145 6.34 -43.68 -56.05
C ARG A 145 5.15 -43.43 -56.97
N LYS A 146 4.36 -42.38 -56.70
CA LYS A 146 3.20 -42.02 -57.52
C LYS A 146 3.66 -41.54 -58.91
N SER A 147 4.65 -40.66 -58.97
CA SER A 147 5.28 -40.17 -60.20
C SER A 147 5.85 -41.33 -61.02
N ALA A 148 6.62 -42.24 -60.41
CA ALA A 148 7.15 -43.40 -61.10
C ALA A 148 6.04 -44.29 -61.71
N LYS A 149 4.93 -44.51 -60.98
CA LYS A 149 3.78 -45.25 -61.52
C LYS A 149 3.11 -44.52 -62.67
N GLU A 150 2.98 -43.21 -62.57
CA GLU A 150 2.36 -42.37 -63.60
C GLU A 150 3.22 -42.34 -64.87
N THR A 151 4.54 -42.15 -64.76
CA THR A 151 5.48 -42.27 -65.88
C THR A 151 5.49 -43.68 -66.48
N ILE A 152 5.43 -44.75 -65.68
CA ILE A 152 5.33 -46.11 -66.22
C ILE A 152 4.03 -46.28 -67.02
N ASN A 153 2.90 -45.80 -66.50
CA ASN A 153 1.62 -45.85 -67.22
C ASN A 153 1.64 -45.02 -68.50
N GLU A 154 2.27 -43.84 -68.49
CA GLU A 154 2.44 -42.98 -69.67
C GLU A 154 3.32 -43.66 -70.71
N VAL A 155 4.49 -44.18 -70.32
CA VAL A 155 5.40 -44.90 -71.24
C VAL A 155 4.75 -46.17 -71.78
N LEU A 156 4.02 -46.93 -70.96
CA LEU A 156 3.27 -48.09 -71.42
C LEU A 156 2.12 -47.68 -72.35
N GLY A 157 1.43 -46.58 -72.08
CA GLY A 157 0.37 -46.05 -72.94
C GLY A 157 0.88 -45.57 -74.30
N ASP A 158 2.07 -44.95 -74.33
CA ASP A 158 2.68 -44.38 -75.54
C ASP A 158 3.49 -45.42 -76.34
N ASN A 159 4.18 -46.38 -75.70
CA ASN A 159 4.95 -47.43 -76.39
C ASN A 159 4.17 -48.73 -76.63
N ILE A 160 3.20 -49.10 -75.78
CA ILE A 160 2.26 -50.18 -76.08
C ILE A 160 1.02 -49.56 -76.73
N GLY A 161 1.24 -48.93 -77.89
CA GLY A 161 0.17 -48.72 -78.84
C GLY A 161 -0.42 -50.08 -79.21
N SER A 162 -1.73 -50.10 -79.42
CA SER A 162 -2.60 -51.24 -79.76
C SER A 162 -2.17 -52.11 -80.95
N ASP A 163 -0.98 -51.88 -81.54
CA ASP A 163 -0.46 -52.54 -82.73
C ASP A 163 0.59 -53.64 -82.44
N ASP A 164 1.26 -53.67 -81.27
CA ASP A 164 2.39 -54.62 -81.03
C ASP A 164 2.07 -55.81 -80.10
N ILE A 165 0.90 -55.82 -79.44
CA ILE A 165 0.36 -57.02 -78.77
C ILE A 165 -0.59 -57.74 -79.73
N LEU A 166 -0.02 -58.30 -80.80
CA LEU A 166 -0.68 -59.33 -81.59
C LEU A 166 -0.61 -60.67 -80.84
N VAL A 167 -1.32 -60.78 -79.70
CA VAL A 167 -1.75 -62.10 -79.20
C VAL A 167 -2.98 -62.49 -80.01
N ASP A 168 -2.73 -62.74 -81.30
CA ASP A 168 -3.72 -63.30 -82.21
C ASP A 168 -3.98 -64.75 -81.79
N GLU A 169 -5.13 -64.98 -81.17
CA GLU A 169 -5.63 -66.28 -80.70
C GLU A 169 -5.52 -67.37 -81.79
N LYS A 170 -5.54 -66.98 -83.08
CA LYS A 170 -5.37 -67.88 -84.23
C LYS A 170 -3.94 -68.40 -84.40
N LYS A 171 -2.91 -67.65 -83.98
CA LYS A 171 -1.50 -68.09 -84.01
C LYS A 171 -1.21 -69.13 -82.92
N VAL A 172 -1.87 -69.02 -81.76
CA VAL A 172 -1.79 -70.01 -80.68
C VAL A 172 -2.44 -71.34 -81.09
N ILE A 173 -3.60 -71.29 -81.76
CA ILE A 173 -4.34 -72.47 -82.22
C ILE A 173 -3.60 -73.20 -83.37
N SER A 174 -2.92 -72.48 -84.26
CA SER A 174 -2.15 -73.08 -85.36
C SER A 174 -0.84 -73.74 -84.91
N ILE A 175 -0.21 -73.26 -83.83
CA ILE A 175 0.95 -73.93 -83.22
C ILE A 175 0.54 -75.23 -82.52
N LEU A 176 -0.65 -75.26 -81.89
CA LEU A 176 -1.21 -76.48 -81.32
C LEU A 176 -1.55 -77.52 -82.40
N ASN A 177 -2.21 -77.12 -83.50
CA ASN A 177 -2.59 -78.05 -84.57
C ASN A 177 -1.43 -78.55 -85.42
N LYS A 178 -0.32 -77.80 -85.53
CA LYS A 178 0.88 -78.27 -86.25
C LYS A 178 1.70 -79.29 -85.45
N LYS A 179 1.44 -79.44 -84.14
CA LYS A 179 2.14 -80.43 -83.29
C LYS A 179 1.37 -81.75 -83.12
N VAL A 180 0.18 -81.87 -83.73
CA VAL A 180 -0.64 -83.10 -83.69
C VAL A 180 -0.90 -83.64 -85.12
N ALA A 181 -0.03 -83.28 -86.07
CA ALA A 181 0.10 -83.94 -87.37
C ALA A 181 1.56 -84.34 -87.58
#